data_AF-A0A1H3WMV5-F1
#
_entry.id   AF-A0A1H3WMV5-F1
#
_cell.length_a   1.000
_cell.length_b   1.000
_cell.length_c   1.000
_cell.angle_alpha   90.00
_cell.angle_beta   90.00
_cell.angle_gamma   90.00
#
_symmetry.space_group_name_H-M   'P 1'
#
loop_
_entity.id
_entity.type
_entity.pdbx_description
1 polymer ?
#
loop_
_entity_poly.entity_id
_entity_poly.type
_entity_poly.pdbx_seq_one_letter_code
_entity_poly.pdbx_strand_id
1 'polypeptide(L)'
;MDYPTIADCVGNTPLVRLQRLPGETSNTILLKLEGNNPAGSVKDRPALSMISRAEARGQIVPGDTLIEATSGNTGIALAMAAAIKGYRMILIMPESATDERKAAMTAYGAELILVTADAGMEGARDLALQMQAEGKGLVLNQFANDDNPRAHYEGTGPEIWRQTGGRVTHFVSSMGTTGTIMGCGRYLKEQNPQIQIVGLQPTEGSSIPGIRRWPEAYLPKIFVPEEVDRVMDMDQREAEEMTRRLAREEGIFCGVSSGGAVAGALRLSAEVENATIVAIICDRGDRYLSSGLFDND
;
A
#
# COMPACT_ATOMS: atom_id res chain seq x y z
N MET A 1 8.32 -17.21 -28.54
CA MET A 1 8.26 -17.68 -27.14
C MET A 1 8.11 -16.41 -26.34
N ASP A 2 6.90 -16.12 -25.87
CA ASP A 2 6.61 -14.87 -25.17
C ASP A 2 6.85 -15.13 -23.69
N TYR A 3 8.03 -14.74 -23.22
CA TYR A 3 8.37 -14.72 -21.81
C TYR A 3 7.64 -13.54 -21.13
N PRO A 4 7.24 -13.66 -19.86
CA PRO A 4 6.62 -12.55 -19.13
C PRO A 4 7.57 -11.36 -19.04
N THR A 5 7.00 -10.16 -19.13
CA THR A 5 7.66 -8.90 -18.84
C THR A 5 7.61 -8.60 -17.34
N ILE A 6 8.32 -7.56 -16.90
CA ILE A 6 8.28 -7.14 -15.49
C ILE A 6 6.89 -6.65 -15.05
N ALA A 7 6.07 -6.12 -15.97
CA ALA A 7 4.67 -5.76 -15.68
C ALA A 7 3.82 -6.99 -15.34
N ASP A 8 4.05 -8.12 -16.00
CA ASP A 8 3.35 -9.39 -15.75
C ASP A 8 3.68 -10.00 -14.38
N CYS A 9 4.75 -9.51 -13.73
CA CYS A 9 5.17 -9.90 -12.39
C CYS A 9 4.51 -9.07 -11.28
N VAL A 10 3.67 -8.08 -11.59
CA VAL A 10 2.88 -7.35 -10.60
C VAL A 10 1.65 -8.16 -10.21
N GLY A 11 1.48 -8.36 -8.91
CA GLY A 11 0.41 -9.15 -8.33
C GLY A 11 0.71 -10.64 -8.24
N ASN A 12 -0.35 -11.45 -8.08
CA ASN A 12 -0.26 -12.88 -7.76
C ASN A 12 0.73 -13.18 -6.61
N THR A 13 0.77 -12.29 -5.63
CA THR A 13 1.72 -12.36 -4.52
C THR A 13 1.42 -13.56 -3.60
N PRO A 14 2.44 -14.14 -2.94
CA PRO A 14 2.21 -15.26 -2.04
C PRO A 14 1.27 -14.93 -0.87
N LEU A 15 0.54 -15.94 -0.41
CA LEU A 15 -0.22 -15.93 0.83
C LEU A 15 0.38 -17.00 1.76
N VAL A 16 0.92 -16.59 2.91
CA VAL A 16 1.66 -17.49 3.81
C VAL A 16 1.03 -17.51 5.21
N ARG A 17 1.12 -18.64 5.91
CA ARG A 17 0.57 -18.79 7.26
C ARG A 17 1.62 -18.44 8.32
N LEU A 18 1.22 -17.68 9.34
CA LEU A 18 2.04 -17.48 10.55
C LEU A 18 2.16 -18.78 11.35
N GLN A 19 3.33 -19.05 11.93
CA GLN A 19 3.61 -20.34 12.56
C GLN A 19 3.80 -20.26 14.08
N ARG A 20 4.32 -19.14 14.60
CA ARG A 20 4.76 -19.00 16.00
C ARG A 20 4.02 -17.88 16.72
N LEU A 21 3.95 -16.69 16.11
CA LEU A 21 3.32 -15.51 16.72
C LEU A 21 1.86 -15.71 17.17
N PRO A 22 1.01 -16.49 16.47
CA PRO A 22 -0.38 -16.70 16.90
C PRO A 22 -0.53 -17.44 18.23
N GLY A 23 0.51 -18.17 18.69
CA GLY A 23 0.42 -19.01 19.89
C GLY A 23 -0.61 -20.13 19.75
N GLU A 24 -1.23 -20.52 20.87
CA GLU A 24 -2.33 -21.47 20.88
C GLU A 24 -3.64 -20.77 20.48
N THR A 25 -4.15 -21.08 19.30
CA THR A 25 -5.42 -20.54 18.79
C THR A 25 -6.09 -21.53 17.83
N SER A 26 -7.43 -21.48 17.75
CA SER A 26 -8.20 -22.18 16.72
C SER A 26 -8.20 -21.45 15.37
N ASN A 27 -7.63 -20.24 15.32
CA ASN A 27 -7.64 -19.39 14.14
C ASN A 27 -6.44 -19.67 13.22
N THR A 28 -6.61 -19.38 11.93
CA THR A 28 -5.55 -19.35 10.93
C THR A 28 -5.27 -17.90 10.54
N ILE A 29 -4.04 -17.43 10.77
CA ILE A 29 -3.59 -16.09 10.37
C ILE A 29 -2.69 -16.21 9.14
N LEU A 30 -3.09 -15.53 8.07
CA LEU A 30 -2.46 -15.56 6.75
C LEU A 30 -1.98 -14.17 6.36
N LEU A 31 -0.83 -14.10 5.71
CA LEU A 31 -0.15 -12.87 5.33
C LEU A 31 0.00 -12.78 3.83
N LYS A 32 -0.59 -11.74 3.23
CA LYS A 32 -0.52 -11.46 1.79
C LYS A 32 0.71 -10.60 1.52
N LEU A 33 1.74 -11.20 0.90
CA LEU A 33 3.10 -10.65 0.82
C LEU A 33 3.27 -9.67 -0.35
N GLU A 34 2.79 -8.44 -0.21
CA GLU A 34 2.85 -7.41 -1.27
C GLU A 34 4.26 -6.86 -1.52
N GLY A 35 5.22 -7.15 -0.63
CA GLY A 35 6.64 -6.96 -0.88
C GLY A 35 7.20 -7.83 -2.02
N ASN A 36 6.46 -8.80 -2.54
CA ASN A 36 6.86 -9.60 -3.70
C ASN A 36 6.60 -8.93 -5.05
N ASN A 37 5.89 -7.80 -5.09
CA ASN A 37 5.81 -7.02 -6.31
C ASN A 37 7.21 -6.51 -6.73
N PRO A 38 7.47 -6.24 -8.03
CA PRO A 38 8.79 -5.89 -8.57
C PRO A 38 9.50 -4.72 -7.88
N ALA A 39 8.77 -3.64 -7.58
CA ALA A 39 9.28 -2.48 -6.86
C ALA A 39 9.06 -2.60 -5.34
N GLY A 40 8.76 -3.79 -4.84
CA GLY A 40 8.86 -4.16 -3.43
C GLY A 40 7.70 -3.70 -2.54
N SER A 41 6.55 -3.32 -3.10
CA SER A 41 5.39 -2.90 -2.29
C SER A 41 4.04 -3.14 -2.96
N VAL A 42 2.97 -3.00 -2.16
CA VAL A 42 1.57 -3.02 -2.62
C VAL A 42 1.24 -1.93 -3.65
N LYS A 43 2.06 -0.87 -3.74
CA LYS A 43 1.78 0.30 -4.60
C LYS A 43 2.02 0.04 -6.09
N ASP A 44 2.71 -1.03 -6.43
CA ASP A 44 2.93 -1.45 -7.82
C ASP A 44 1.60 -1.72 -8.55
N ARG A 45 0.62 -2.28 -7.82
CA ARG A 45 -0.72 -2.56 -8.35
C ARG A 45 -1.48 -1.30 -8.77
N PRO A 46 -1.76 -0.33 -7.87
CA PRO A 46 -2.45 0.88 -8.28
C PRO A 46 -1.62 1.74 -9.24
N ALA A 47 -0.29 1.74 -9.16
CA ALA A 47 0.56 2.45 -10.12
C ALA A 47 0.33 1.97 -11.56
N LEU A 48 0.41 0.65 -11.79
CA LEU A 48 0.11 0.09 -13.12
C LEU A 48 -1.36 0.26 -13.51
N SER A 49 -2.29 0.10 -12.58
CA SER A 49 -3.73 0.24 -12.86
C SER A 49 -4.09 1.66 -13.31
N MET A 50 -3.65 2.69 -12.58
CA MET A 50 -3.91 4.09 -12.92
C MET A 50 -3.37 4.45 -14.30
N ILE A 51 -2.12 4.06 -14.62
CA ILE A 51 -1.51 4.34 -15.92
C ILE A 51 -2.21 3.55 -17.03
N SER A 52 -2.39 2.23 -16.88
CA SER A 52 -2.99 1.39 -17.92
C SER A 52 -4.42 1.77 -18.26
N ARG A 53 -5.16 2.30 -17.28
CA ARG A 53 -6.54 2.72 -17.49
C ARG A 53 -6.64 4.14 -18.04
N ALA A 54 -5.72 5.03 -17.67
CA ALA A 54 -5.59 6.30 -18.35
C ALA A 54 -5.24 6.10 -19.84
N GLU A 55 -4.37 5.14 -20.16
CA GLU A 55 -4.09 4.69 -21.54
C GLU A 55 -5.37 4.18 -22.23
N ALA A 56 -6.09 3.26 -21.60
CA ALA A 56 -7.31 2.67 -22.17
C ALA A 56 -8.41 3.71 -22.42
N ARG A 57 -8.45 4.80 -21.62
CA ARG A 57 -9.36 5.95 -21.82
C ARG A 57 -8.85 6.98 -22.84
N GLY A 58 -7.66 6.80 -23.40
CA GLY A 58 -7.03 7.75 -24.32
C GLY A 58 -6.63 9.07 -23.67
N GLN A 59 -6.47 9.09 -22.34
CA GLN A 59 -6.07 10.29 -21.59
C GLN A 59 -4.57 10.56 -21.67
N ILE A 60 -3.78 9.51 -21.92
CA ILE A 60 -2.32 9.54 -22.06
C ILE A 60 -1.88 8.58 -23.16
N VAL A 61 -0.73 8.86 -23.75
CA VAL A 61 0.00 7.97 -24.67
C VAL A 61 1.48 7.90 -24.27
N PRO A 62 2.20 6.80 -24.56
CA PRO A 62 3.63 6.70 -24.26
C PRO A 62 4.41 7.91 -24.79
N GLY A 63 5.30 8.46 -23.95
CA GLY A 63 5.99 9.72 -24.17
C GLY A 63 5.40 10.92 -23.42
N ASP A 64 4.14 10.83 -22.97
CA ASP A 64 3.52 11.86 -22.14
C ASP A 64 4.20 11.99 -20.76
N THR A 65 3.94 13.12 -20.10
CA THR A 65 4.42 13.39 -18.74
C THR A 65 3.34 13.09 -17.72
N LEU A 66 3.69 12.29 -16.72
CA LEU A 66 2.89 11.98 -15.55
C LEU A 66 3.45 12.70 -14.33
N ILE A 67 2.56 13.14 -13.43
CA ILE A 67 2.89 13.91 -12.24
C ILE A 67 2.23 13.23 -11.03
N GLU A 68 2.95 13.14 -9.90
CA GLU A 68 2.35 12.77 -8.63
C GLU A 68 3.06 13.45 -7.46
N ALA A 69 2.28 13.92 -6.49
CA ALA A 69 2.81 14.41 -5.22
C ALA A 69 2.97 13.23 -4.25
N THR A 70 4.19 12.75 -4.04
CA THR A 70 4.46 11.60 -3.18
C THR A 70 5.93 11.48 -2.80
N SER A 71 6.19 11.14 -1.53
CA SER A 71 7.53 10.83 -1.01
C SER A 71 7.71 9.35 -0.63
N GLY A 72 6.68 8.50 -0.82
CA GLY A 72 6.67 7.11 -0.36
C GLY A 72 6.67 6.06 -1.47
N ASN A 73 6.22 4.85 -1.15
CA ASN A 73 6.18 3.70 -2.07
C ASN A 73 5.41 3.98 -3.37
N THR A 74 4.41 4.87 -3.37
CA THR A 74 3.70 5.25 -4.59
C THR A 74 4.62 5.92 -5.60
N GLY A 75 5.57 6.75 -5.15
CA GLY A 75 6.54 7.40 -6.05
C GLY A 75 7.46 6.37 -6.71
N ILE A 76 7.96 5.41 -5.94
CA ILE A 76 8.82 4.33 -6.44
C ILE A 76 8.04 3.44 -7.43
N ALA A 77 6.81 3.07 -7.08
CA ALA A 77 5.96 2.25 -7.94
C ALA A 77 5.58 2.96 -9.26
N LEU A 78 5.29 4.26 -9.20
CA LEU A 78 4.99 5.07 -10.38
C LEU A 78 6.23 5.28 -11.25
N ALA A 79 7.39 5.54 -10.66
CA ALA A 79 8.64 5.63 -11.40
C ALA A 79 8.94 4.33 -12.16
N MET A 80 8.79 3.18 -11.50
CA MET A 80 8.92 1.86 -12.12
C MET A 80 7.89 1.64 -13.23
N ALA A 81 6.60 1.93 -12.99
CA ALA A 81 5.54 1.75 -13.97
C ALA A 81 5.70 2.66 -15.20
N ALA A 82 6.13 3.92 -15.00
CA ALA A 82 6.44 4.86 -16.06
C ALA A 82 7.64 4.39 -16.91
N ALA A 83 8.69 3.87 -16.27
CA ALA A 83 9.85 3.33 -16.97
C ALA A 83 9.48 2.13 -17.86
N ILE A 84 8.62 1.22 -17.37
CA ILE A 84 8.16 0.06 -18.15
C ILE A 84 7.33 0.49 -19.35
N LYS A 85 6.45 1.48 -19.17
CA LYS A 85 5.47 1.88 -20.21
C LYS A 85 5.93 3.04 -21.09
N GLY A 86 7.11 3.60 -20.85
CA GLY A 86 7.69 4.67 -21.66
C GLY A 86 7.12 6.06 -21.39
N TYR A 87 6.83 6.40 -20.12
CA TYR A 87 6.38 7.74 -19.71
C TYR A 87 7.49 8.54 -19.05
N ARG A 88 7.39 9.87 -19.13
CA ARG A 88 8.17 10.77 -18.28
C ARG A 88 7.46 10.89 -16.93
N MET A 89 8.17 10.67 -15.83
CA MET A 89 7.60 10.72 -14.49
C MET A 89 8.20 11.89 -13.70
N ILE A 90 7.36 12.81 -13.26
CA ILE A 90 7.72 13.90 -12.34
C ILE A 90 7.12 13.60 -10.97
N LEU A 91 7.97 13.53 -9.94
CA LEU A 91 7.58 13.27 -8.57
C LEU A 91 7.88 14.50 -7.72
N ILE A 92 6.84 15.04 -7.08
CA ILE A 92 6.95 16.22 -6.24
C ILE A 92 6.92 15.80 -4.78
N MET A 93 7.92 16.21 -4.00
CA MET A 93 8.05 15.81 -2.60
C MET A 93 8.75 16.88 -1.74
N PRO A 94 8.55 16.87 -0.41
CA PRO A 94 9.35 17.70 0.48
C PRO A 94 10.83 17.32 0.45
N GLU A 95 11.73 18.29 0.59
CA GLU A 95 13.17 18.06 0.66
C GLU A 95 13.60 17.14 1.82
N SER A 96 12.77 17.04 2.86
CA SER A 96 12.93 16.16 4.03
C SER A 96 12.75 14.67 3.75
N ALA A 97 12.33 14.29 2.53
CA ALA A 97 12.34 12.90 2.11
C ALA A 97 13.77 12.30 2.15
N THR A 98 13.89 11.05 2.57
CA THR A 98 15.20 10.39 2.72
C THR A 98 15.91 10.22 1.38
N ASP A 99 17.25 10.29 1.39
CA ASP A 99 18.05 10.18 0.17
C ASP A 99 17.92 8.80 -0.49
N GLU A 100 17.73 7.74 0.31
CA GLU A 100 17.45 6.39 -0.23
C GLU A 100 16.16 6.35 -1.05
N ARG A 101 15.11 7.06 -0.62
CA ARG A 101 13.85 7.13 -1.37
C ARG A 101 14.02 7.94 -2.64
N LYS A 102 14.72 9.08 -2.58
CA LYS A 102 15.05 9.89 -3.77
C LYS A 102 15.84 9.05 -4.78
N ALA A 103 16.87 8.36 -4.32
CA ALA A 103 17.71 7.48 -5.14
C ALA A 103 16.91 6.32 -5.76
N ALA A 104 16.02 5.69 -5.00
CA ALA A 104 15.16 4.62 -5.53
C ALA A 104 14.24 5.12 -6.66
N MET A 105 13.72 6.35 -6.57
CA MET A 105 12.86 6.94 -7.60
C MET A 105 13.67 7.37 -8.83
N THR A 106 14.81 8.02 -8.65
CA THR A 106 15.66 8.47 -9.77
C THR A 106 16.36 7.31 -10.48
N ALA A 107 16.58 6.17 -9.82
CA ALA A 107 17.10 4.95 -10.45
C ALA A 107 16.18 4.42 -11.57
N TYR A 108 14.87 4.68 -11.49
CA TYR A 108 13.91 4.39 -12.56
C TYR A 108 13.78 5.53 -13.58
N GLY A 109 14.55 6.61 -13.46
CA GLY A 109 14.54 7.75 -14.38
C GLY A 109 13.48 8.82 -14.07
N ALA A 110 12.85 8.79 -12.89
CA ALA A 110 11.93 9.86 -12.50
C ALA A 110 12.68 11.17 -12.21
N GLU A 111 12.09 12.29 -12.64
CA GLU A 111 12.50 13.64 -12.26
C GLU A 111 11.90 13.99 -10.89
N LEU A 112 12.72 14.54 -9.99
CA LEU A 112 12.26 14.97 -8.67
C LEU A 112 12.19 16.49 -8.60
N ILE A 113 11.04 17.01 -8.20
CA ILE A 113 10.88 18.43 -7.85
C ILE A 113 10.69 18.50 -6.34
N LEU A 114 11.59 19.24 -5.67
CA LEU A 114 11.56 19.39 -4.23
C LEU A 114 10.80 20.67 -3.84
N VAL A 115 9.89 20.53 -2.89
CA VAL A 115 9.29 21.67 -2.17
C VAL A 115 9.96 21.81 -0.80
N THR A 116 9.85 22.99 -0.18
CA THR A 116 10.40 23.23 1.15
C THR A 116 9.77 22.30 2.19
N ALA A 117 10.50 22.01 3.27
CA ALA A 117 9.97 21.20 4.36
C ALA A 117 8.65 21.78 4.94
N ASP A 118 8.57 23.12 5.07
CA ASP A 118 7.40 23.83 5.60
C ASP A 118 6.16 23.72 4.69
N ALA A 119 6.35 23.72 3.37
CA ALA A 119 5.25 23.52 2.42
C ALA A 119 4.69 22.09 2.50
N GLY A 120 5.54 21.13 2.87
CA GLY A 120 5.14 19.75 3.12
C GLY A 120 4.45 19.08 1.94
N MET A 121 3.65 18.06 2.23
CA MET A 121 2.92 17.32 1.19
C MET A 121 1.76 18.13 0.58
N GLU A 122 1.24 19.13 1.30
CA GLU A 122 0.18 20.01 0.79
C GLU A 122 0.72 20.90 -0.33
N GLY A 123 1.85 21.58 -0.11
CA GLY A 123 2.51 22.36 -1.14
C GLY A 123 2.97 21.52 -2.33
N ALA A 124 3.42 20.28 -2.10
CA ALA A 124 3.72 19.34 -3.19
C ALA A 124 2.49 19.04 -4.07
N ARG A 125 1.32 18.88 -3.45
CA ARG A 125 0.05 18.64 -4.15
C ARG A 125 -0.42 19.88 -4.90
N ASP A 126 -0.33 21.06 -4.29
CA ASP A 126 -0.71 22.31 -4.94
C ASP A 126 0.16 22.58 -6.18
N LEU A 127 1.47 22.36 -6.07
CA LEU A 127 2.39 22.46 -7.21
C LEU A 127 2.05 21.43 -8.31
N ALA A 128 1.69 20.20 -7.94
CA ALA A 128 1.26 19.19 -8.92
C ALA A 128 0.04 19.66 -9.72
N LEU A 129 -0.98 20.19 -9.03
CA LEU A 129 -2.20 20.71 -9.66
C LEU A 129 -1.93 21.94 -10.51
N GLN A 130 -1.05 22.84 -10.05
CA GLN A 130 -0.61 23.99 -10.83
C GLN A 130 0.09 23.54 -12.12
N MET A 131 1.05 22.60 -12.04
CA MET A 131 1.75 22.08 -13.21
C MET A 131 0.80 21.42 -14.21
N GLN A 132 -0.22 20.69 -13.72
CA GLN A 132 -1.26 20.16 -14.58
C GLN A 132 -2.07 21.25 -15.28
N ALA A 133 -2.47 22.30 -14.55
CA ALA A 133 -3.21 23.43 -15.12
C ALA A 133 -2.39 24.20 -16.18
N GLU A 134 -1.07 24.21 -16.03
CA GLU A 134 -0.11 24.75 -17.01
C GLU A 134 0.17 23.80 -18.18
N GLY A 135 -0.44 22.61 -18.22
CA GLY A 135 -0.27 21.63 -19.29
C GLY A 135 1.06 20.87 -19.28
N LYS A 136 1.75 20.82 -18.13
CA LYS A 136 3.07 20.17 -18.01
C LYS A 136 3.01 18.64 -17.86
N GLY A 137 1.83 18.09 -17.57
CA GLY A 137 1.61 16.66 -17.43
C GLY A 137 0.28 16.35 -16.74
N LEU A 138 -0.08 15.07 -16.68
CA LEU A 138 -1.28 14.58 -16.01
C LEU A 138 -0.97 14.15 -14.57
N VAL A 139 -1.74 14.64 -13.60
CA VAL A 139 -1.68 14.21 -12.21
C VAL A 139 -2.52 12.96 -12.00
N LEU A 140 -1.88 11.88 -11.53
CA LEU A 140 -2.57 10.59 -11.34
C LEU A 140 -3.52 10.58 -10.13
N ASN A 141 -3.18 11.30 -9.05
CA ASN A 141 -4.01 11.55 -7.88
C ASN A 141 -4.47 10.27 -7.15
N GLN A 142 -3.52 9.52 -6.60
CA GLN A 142 -3.77 8.25 -5.88
C GLN A 142 -4.87 8.27 -4.80
N PHE A 143 -5.23 9.44 -4.25
CA PHE A 143 -6.24 9.60 -3.20
C PHE A 143 -7.66 9.81 -3.73
N ALA A 144 -7.84 10.04 -5.03
CA ALA A 144 -9.13 10.29 -5.66
C ALA A 144 -9.37 9.47 -6.94
N ASN A 145 -8.36 8.76 -7.42
CA ASN A 145 -8.46 7.97 -8.64
C ASN A 145 -9.04 6.58 -8.35
N ASP A 146 -10.22 6.29 -8.90
CA ASP A 146 -10.91 5.01 -8.74
C ASP A 146 -10.13 3.81 -9.31
N ASP A 147 -9.16 4.06 -10.18
CA ASP A 147 -8.28 3.00 -10.70
C ASP A 147 -7.35 2.43 -9.62
N ASN A 148 -7.15 3.14 -8.49
CA ASN A 148 -6.42 2.64 -7.32
C ASN A 148 -7.18 1.49 -6.63
N PRO A 149 -8.37 1.71 -6.02
CA PRO A 149 -9.13 0.60 -5.42
C PRO A 149 -9.49 -0.48 -6.45
N ARG A 150 -9.70 -0.10 -7.72
CA ARG A 150 -9.98 -1.07 -8.78
C ARG A 150 -8.86 -2.10 -9.00
N ALA A 151 -7.60 -1.71 -8.82
CA ALA A 151 -6.47 -2.63 -8.88
C ALA A 151 -6.58 -3.77 -7.85
N HIS A 152 -7.16 -3.46 -6.69
CA HIS A 152 -7.35 -4.43 -5.60
C HIS A 152 -8.63 -5.23 -5.76
N TYR A 153 -9.70 -4.62 -6.30
CA TYR A 153 -10.94 -5.32 -6.64
C TYR A 153 -10.72 -6.39 -7.72
N GLU A 154 -9.94 -6.10 -8.76
CA GLU A 154 -9.70 -7.03 -9.88
C GLU A 154 -8.46 -7.93 -9.68
N GLY A 155 -7.59 -7.58 -8.73
CA GLY A 155 -6.35 -8.32 -8.45
C GLY A 155 -6.32 -8.91 -7.04
N THR A 156 -6.02 -8.07 -6.05
CA THR A 156 -5.72 -8.53 -4.67
C THR A 156 -6.87 -9.31 -4.02
N GLY A 157 -8.12 -8.84 -4.12
CA GLY A 157 -9.30 -9.53 -3.59
C GLY A 157 -9.51 -10.93 -4.19
N PRO A 158 -9.58 -11.07 -5.52
CA PRO A 158 -9.66 -12.37 -6.19
C PRO A 158 -8.53 -13.32 -5.84
N GLU A 159 -7.30 -12.81 -5.73
CA GLU A 159 -6.15 -13.61 -5.32
C GLU A 159 -6.35 -14.18 -3.91
N ILE A 160 -6.76 -13.36 -2.94
CA ILE A 160 -7.00 -13.79 -1.55
C ILE A 160 -8.11 -14.84 -1.49
N TRP A 161 -9.23 -14.59 -2.17
CA TRP A 161 -10.35 -15.53 -2.22
C TRP A 161 -9.91 -16.90 -2.76
N ARG A 162 -9.20 -16.89 -3.90
CA ARG A 162 -8.65 -18.11 -4.52
C ARG A 162 -7.65 -18.82 -3.62
N GLN A 163 -6.69 -18.09 -3.05
CA GLN A 163 -5.61 -18.65 -2.22
C GLN A 163 -6.10 -19.22 -0.89
N THR A 164 -7.21 -18.71 -0.35
CA THR A 164 -7.85 -19.27 0.86
C THR A 164 -8.85 -20.39 0.56
N GLY A 165 -9.18 -20.61 -0.71
CA GLY A 165 -10.26 -21.51 -1.11
C GLY A 165 -11.63 -21.04 -0.60
N GLY A 166 -11.84 -19.72 -0.57
CA GLY A 166 -13.09 -19.10 -0.08
C GLY A 166 -13.28 -19.12 1.44
N ARG A 167 -12.24 -19.45 2.21
CA ARG A 167 -12.33 -19.61 3.68
C ARG A 167 -12.04 -18.36 4.49
N VAL A 168 -11.57 -17.28 3.85
CA VAL A 168 -11.32 -16.00 4.56
C VAL A 168 -12.59 -15.53 5.27
N THR A 169 -12.46 -15.20 6.55
CA THR A 169 -13.56 -14.66 7.37
C THR A 169 -13.31 -13.22 7.79
N HIS A 170 -12.04 -12.82 7.89
CA HIS A 170 -11.64 -11.45 8.23
C HIS A 170 -10.50 -10.99 7.32
N PHE A 171 -10.60 -9.75 6.85
CA PHE A 171 -9.57 -9.09 6.06
C PHE A 171 -9.06 -7.85 6.81
N VAL A 172 -7.77 -7.80 7.09
CA VAL A 172 -7.11 -6.75 7.88
C VAL A 172 -6.17 -5.94 6.98
N SER A 173 -6.35 -4.62 6.94
CA SER A 173 -5.53 -3.73 6.13
C SER A 173 -5.20 -2.42 6.82
N SER A 174 -3.91 -2.09 6.86
CA SER A 174 -3.42 -0.78 7.31
C SER A 174 -3.77 0.31 6.28
N MET A 175 -4.42 1.40 6.71
CA MET A 175 -5.06 2.38 5.82
C MET A 175 -4.17 3.59 5.51
N GLY A 176 -3.65 3.62 4.28
CA GLY A 176 -3.00 4.80 3.68
C GLY A 176 -3.97 5.56 2.78
N THR A 177 -3.90 5.32 1.46
CA THR A 177 -4.86 5.86 0.48
C THR A 177 -6.26 5.25 0.59
N THR A 178 -6.41 4.16 1.34
CA THR A 178 -7.59 3.27 1.47
C THR A 178 -7.92 2.40 0.26
N GLY A 179 -7.20 2.52 -0.87
CA GLY A 179 -7.46 1.72 -2.07
C GLY A 179 -7.46 0.21 -1.84
N THR A 180 -6.52 -0.31 -1.06
CA THR A 180 -6.43 -1.75 -0.74
C THR A 180 -7.65 -2.25 0.02
N ILE A 181 -8.08 -1.54 1.07
CA ILE A 181 -9.23 -1.99 1.88
C ILE A 181 -10.54 -1.87 1.11
N MET A 182 -10.72 -0.81 0.33
CA MET A 182 -11.92 -0.61 -0.49
C MET A 182 -12.04 -1.65 -1.59
N GLY A 183 -10.98 -1.85 -2.39
CA GLY A 183 -11.03 -2.81 -3.49
C GLY A 183 -11.18 -4.26 -3.03
N CYS A 184 -10.37 -4.68 -2.04
CA CYS A 184 -10.49 -6.02 -1.47
C CYS A 184 -11.83 -6.21 -0.77
N GLY A 185 -12.28 -5.23 0.02
CA GLY A 185 -13.53 -5.30 0.77
C GLY A 185 -14.73 -5.52 -0.12
N ARG A 186 -14.89 -4.69 -1.17
CA ARG A 186 -15.96 -4.83 -2.17
C ARG A 186 -15.98 -6.23 -2.79
N TYR A 187 -14.85 -6.69 -3.32
CA TYR A 187 -14.77 -8.01 -3.94
C TYR A 187 -15.12 -9.13 -2.96
N LEU A 188 -14.55 -9.10 -1.75
CA LEU A 188 -14.78 -10.14 -0.75
C LEU A 188 -16.23 -10.16 -0.27
N LYS A 189 -16.86 -8.99 -0.05
CA LYS A 189 -18.28 -8.89 0.33
C LYS A 189 -19.22 -9.41 -0.76
N GLU A 190 -18.87 -9.26 -2.04
CA GLU A 190 -19.62 -9.89 -3.15
C GLU A 190 -19.55 -11.42 -3.11
N GLN A 191 -18.42 -12.00 -2.66
CA GLN A 191 -18.29 -13.45 -2.50
C GLN A 191 -19.00 -13.97 -1.25
N ASN A 192 -18.85 -13.25 -0.13
CA ASN A 192 -19.52 -13.55 1.11
C ASN A 192 -19.72 -12.25 1.94
N PRO A 193 -20.97 -11.77 2.11
CA PRO A 193 -21.24 -10.51 2.83
C PRO A 193 -20.90 -10.59 4.33
N GLN A 194 -20.72 -11.78 4.89
CA GLN A 194 -20.37 -11.99 6.30
C GLN A 194 -18.88 -11.73 6.60
N ILE A 195 -18.01 -11.68 5.58
CA ILE A 195 -16.59 -11.38 5.77
C ILE A 195 -16.44 -10.03 6.44
N GLN A 196 -15.63 -9.95 7.50
CA GLN A 196 -15.37 -8.71 8.22
C GLN A 196 -14.18 -7.97 7.61
N ILE A 197 -14.39 -6.70 7.27
CA ILE A 197 -13.39 -5.80 6.71
C ILE A 197 -12.89 -4.89 7.84
N VAL A 198 -11.63 -5.09 8.21
CA VAL A 198 -11.00 -4.45 9.39
C VAL A 198 -9.89 -3.51 8.93
N GLY A 199 -10.12 -2.21 9.11
CA GLY A 199 -9.15 -1.15 8.81
C GLY A 199 -8.30 -0.82 10.02
N LEU A 200 -7.00 -0.56 9.81
CA LEU A 200 -6.13 -0.03 10.85
C LEU A 200 -5.72 1.41 10.55
N GLN A 201 -5.71 2.25 11.57
CA GLN A 201 -5.18 3.61 11.53
C GLN A 201 -4.27 3.85 12.75
N PRO A 202 -3.30 4.77 12.67
CA PRO A 202 -2.50 5.15 13.84
C PRO A 202 -3.36 5.73 14.97
N THR A 203 -2.96 5.49 16.23
CA THR A 203 -3.42 6.27 17.38
C THR A 203 -3.07 7.76 17.21
N GLU A 204 -3.74 8.64 17.93
CA GLU A 204 -3.40 10.06 17.93
C GLU A 204 -1.95 10.28 18.39
N GLY A 205 -1.18 11.06 17.62
CA GLY A 205 0.24 11.30 17.86
C GLY A 205 1.20 10.22 17.34
N SER A 206 0.71 9.04 16.96
CA SER A 206 1.55 7.98 16.37
C SER A 206 1.91 8.25 14.91
N SER A 207 3.15 7.94 14.53
CA SER A 207 3.64 8.03 13.16
C SER A 207 4.04 6.66 12.64
N ILE A 208 3.17 6.03 11.85
CA ILE A 208 3.43 4.73 11.22
C ILE A 208 3.63 4.94 9.71
N PRO A 209 4.85 4.77 9.17
CA PRO A 209 5.12 5.02 7.76
C PRO A 209 4.20 4.22 6.82
N GLY A 210 3.57 4.92 5.89
CA GLY A 210 2.69 4.35 4.87
C GLY A 210 1.18 4.42 5.19
N ILE A 211 0.82 4.72 6.44
CA ILE A 211 -0.58 4.91 6.88
C ILE A 211 -0.76 6.24 7.60
N ARG A 212 -2.02 6.67 7.74
CA ARG A 212 -2.37 7.97 8.34
C ARG A 212 -3.64 7.86 9.16
N ARG A 213 -3.70 8.66 10.23
CA ARG A 213 -4.97 8.99 10.89
C ARG A 213 -5.54 10.19 10.16
N TRP A 214 -6.56 9.95 9.33
CA TRP A 214 -7.13 11.00 8.49
C TRP A 214 -8.08 11.88 9.30
N PRO A 215 -7.89 13.22 9.31
CA PRO A 215 -8.96 14.12 9.69
C PRO A 215 -10.12 13.96 8.70
N GLU A 216 -11.36 14.08 9.17
CA GLU A 216 -12.58 13.90 8.35
C GLU A 216 -12.55 14.75 7.07
N ALA A 217 -12.11 16.02 7.17
CA ALA A 217 -11.99 16.95 6.05
C ALA A 217 -10.98 16.52 4.96
N TYR A 218 -10.07 15.60 5.27
CA TYR A 218 -8.99 15.16 4.38
C TYR A 218 -9.05 13.68 4.05
N LEU A 219 -10.16 13.00 4.36
CA LEU A 219 -10.35 11.61 3.97
C LEU A 219 -10.12 11.43 2.46
N PRO A 220 -9.39 10.38 2.03
CA PRO A 220 -9.24 10.09 0.62
C PRO A 220 -10.61 9.98 -0.06
N LYS A 221 -10.78 10.58 -1.24
CA LYS A 221 -12.08 10.58 -1.94
C LYS A 221 -12.54 9.19 -2.36
N ILE A 222 -11.61 8.23 -2.46
CA ILE A 222 -11.91 6.82 -2.75
C ILE A 222 -12.38 6.04 -1.52
N PHE A 223 -12.35 6.63 -0.32
CA PHE A 223 -12.77 5.96 0.91
C PHE A 223 -14.28 6.06 1.13
N VAL A 224 -14.90 4.92 1.45
CA VAL A 224 -16.31 4.82 1.84
C VAL A 224 -16.34 4.18 3.23
N PRO A 225 -16.49 4.96 4.32
CA PRO A 225 -16.41 4.47 5.69
C PRO A 225 -17.37 3.31 5.99
N GLU A 226 -18.55 3.32 5.38
CA GLU A 226 -19.62 2.34 5.59
C GLU A 226 -19.26 0.95 5.03
N GLU A 227 -18.26 0.86 4.16
CA GLU A 227 -17.75 -0.41 3.62
C GLU A 227 -16.70 -1.08 4.53
N VAL A 228 -16.30 -0.42 5.64
CA VAL A 228 -15.37 -0.97 6.64
C VAL A 228 -16.15 -1.33 7.91
N ASP A 229 -16.22 -2.63 8.22
CA ASP A 229 -17.00 -3.13 9.37
C ASP A 229 -16.40 -2.70 10.72
N ARG A 230 -15.06 -2.57 10.80
CA ARG A 230 -14.36 -2.14 12.03
C ARG A 230 -13.09 -1.36 11.71
N VAL A 231 -12.85 -0.28 12.44
CA VAL A 231 -11.56 0.41 12.47
C VAL A 231 -10.88 0.17 13.82
N MET A 232 -9.61 -0.22 13.81
CA MET A 232 -8.80 -0.36 15.02
C MET A 232 -7.66 0.64 15.01
N ASP A 233 -7.45 1.26 16.17
CA ASP A 233 -6.30 2.13 16.39
C ASP A 233 -5.05 1.29 16.69
N MET A 234 -3.94 1.67 16.05
CA MET A 234 -2.66 0.99 16.13
C MET A 234 -1.59 1.94 16.68
N ASP A 235 -0.97 1.53 17.78
CA ASP A 235 0.11 2.29 18.40
C ASP A 235 1.41 2.13 17.60
N GLN A 236 2.22 3.19 17.54
CA GLN A 236 3.50 3.15 16.83
C GLN A 236 4.47 2.11 17.41
N ARG A 237 4.65 2.07 18.73
CA ARG A 237 5.61 1.16 19.37
C ARG A 237 5.20 -0.29 19.17
N GLU A 238 3.91 -0.59 19.31
CA GLU A 238 3.38 -1.92 19.05
C GLU A 238 3.62 -2.36 17.60
N ALA A 239 3.38 -1.48 16.62
CA ALA A 239 3.62 -1.79 15.21
C ALA A 239 5.12 -2.05 14.93
N GLU A 240 6.00 -1.24 15.50
CA GLU A 240 7.46 -1.41 15.38
C GLU A 240 7.97 -2.69 16.06
N GLU A 241 7.50 -2.98 17.27
CA GLU A 241 7.82 -4.22 17.99
C GLU A 241 7.36 -5.45 17.20
N MET A 242 6.12 -5.44 16.71
CA MET A 242 5.61 -6.53 15.88
C MET A 242 6.40 -6.69 14.58
N THR A 243 6.85 -5.59 13.98
CA THR A 243 7.71 -5.63 12.78
C THR A 243 9.04 -6.34 13.07
N ARG A 244 9.69 -6.03 14.19
CA ARG A 244 10.92 -6.72 14.62
C ARG A 244 10.66 -8.19 14.93
N ARG A 245 9.54 -8.51 15.59
CA ARG A 245 9.13 -9.88 15.92
C ARG A 245 8.83 -10.72 14.68
N LEU A 246 8.17 -10.17 13.65
CA LEU A 246 7.96 -10.85 12.37
C LEU A 246 9.28 -11.31 11.73
N ALA A 247 10.30 -10.46 11.74
CA ALA A 247 11.61 -10.82 11.22
C ALA A 247 12.27 -11.92 12.06
N ARG A 248 12.27 -11.77 13.39
CA ARG A 248 12.96 -12.68 14.32
C ARG A 248 12.27 -14.04 14.50
N GLU A 249 10.94 -14.05 14.56
CA GLU A 249 10.15 -15.23 14.92
C GLU A 249 9.54 -15.94 13.71
N GLU A 250 9.31 -15.23 12.59
CA GLU A 250 8.65 -15.81 11.40
C GLU A 250 9.52 -15.77 10.15
N GLY A 251 10.66 -15.08 10.19
CA GLY A 251 11.51 -14.87 9.02
C GLY A 251 10.89 -13.95 7.97
N ILE A 252 9.93 -13.10 8.37
CA ILE A 252 9.21 -12.19 7.48
C ILE A 252 9.73 -10.77 7.68
N PHE A 253 10.56 -10.32 6.74
CA PHE A 253 11.19 -9.00 6.77
C PHE A 253 10.33 -7.96 6.03
N CYS A 254 9.67 -7.07 6.77
CA CYS A 254 8.65 -6.14 6.26
C CYS A 254 8.70 -4.75 6.92
N GLY A 255 7.94 -3.78 6.40
CA GLY A 255 7.85 -2.43 6.97
C GLY A 255 6.87 -2.28 8.15
N VAL A 256 6.93 -1.13 8.85
CA VAL A 256 6.18 -0.85 10.10
C VAL A 256 4.66 -1.03 9.96
N SER A 257 4.07 -0.57 8.84
CA SER A 257 2.62 -0.73 8.61
C SER A 257 2.19 -2.19 8.46
N SER A 258 3.11 -3.07 8.06
CA SER A 258 2.89 -4.53 8.01
C SER A 258 2.93 -5.15 9.40
N GLY A 259 3.84 -4.70 10.27
CA GLY A 259 3.82 -5.08 11.68
C GLY A 259 2.52 -4.63 12.37
N GLY A 260 2.06 -3.41 12.07
CA GLY A 260 0.75 -2.93 12.52
C GLY A 260 -0.41 -3.82 12.02
N ALA A 261 -0.40 -4.22 10.75
CA ALA A 261 -1.39 -5.16 10.19
C ALA A 261 -1.45 -6.48 10.95
N VAL A 262 -0.29 -7.05 11.27
CA VAL A 262 -0.19 -8.30 12.02
C VAL A 262 -0.58 -8.14 13.48
N ALA A 263 -0.18 -7.04 14.14
CA ALA A 263 -0.60 -6.75 15.51
C ALA A 263 -2.12 -6.64 15.61
N GLY A 264 -2.76 -5.95 14.66
CA GLY A 264 -4.23 -5.89 14.54
C GLY A 264 -4.87 -7.26 14.33
N ALA A 265 -4.28 -8.09 13.46
CA ALA A 265 -4.76 -9.45 13.20
C ALA A 265 -4.62 -10.37 14.43
N LEU A 266 -3.56 -10.23 15.22
CA LEU A 266 -3.35 -10.99 16.46
C LEU A 266 -4.32 -10.56 17.57
N ARG A 267 -4.59 -9.25 17.71
CA ARG A 267 -5.64 -8.74 18.60
C ARG A 267 -7.00 -9.32 18.23
N LEU A 268 -7.36 -9.27 16.95
CA LEU A 268 -8.60 -9.85 16.44
C LEU A 268 -8.67 -11.37 16.71
N SER A 269 -7.55 -12.09 16.53
CA SER A 269 -7.46 -13.52 16.82
C SER A 269 -7.69 -13.88 18.30
N ALA A 270 -7.53 -12.95 19.23
CA ALA A 270 -7.85 -13.16 20.64
C ALA A 270 -9.36 -13.01 20.93
N GLU A 271 -10.13 -12.44 20.00
CA GLU A 271 -11.57 -12.16 20.15
C GLU A 271 -12.46 -13.17 19.41
N VAL A 272 -11.90 -13.97 18.50
CA VAL A 272 -12.64 -14.88 17.62
C VAL A 272 -12.10 -16.30 17.67
N GLU A 273 -12.88 -17.25 17.16
CA GLU A 273 -12.50 -18.66 17.07
C GLU A 273 -12.79 -19.23 15.67
N ASN A 274 -12.01 -20.24 15.27
CA ASN A 274 -12.13 -20.93 13.97
C ASN A 274 -12.11 -20.00 12.75
N ALA A 275 -11.49 -18.82 12.87
CA ALA A 275 -11.42 -17.80 11.84
C ALA A 275 -10.24 -18.03 10.87
N THR A 276 -10.39 -17.59 9.62
CA THR A 276 -9.26 -17.39 8.69
C THR A 276 -9.07 -15.89 8.48
N ILE A 277 -8.05 -15.34 9.12
CA ILE A 277 -7.73 -13.90 9.13
C ILE A 277 -6.63 -13.65 8.11
N VAL A 278 -6.86 -12.75 7.15
CA VAL A 278 -5.87 -12.36 6.14
C VAL A 278 -5.41 -10.94 6.40
N ALA A 279 -4.12 -10.73 6.62
CA ALA A 279 -3.51 -9.40 6.78
C ALA A 279 -2.59 -9.06 5.60
N ILE A 280 -2.61 -7.79 5.17
CA ILE A 280 -1.70 -7.29 4.12
C ILE A 280 -0.31 -6.97 4.71
N ILE A 281 0.73 -7.53 4.11
CA ILE A 281 2.13 -7.14 4.32
C ILE A 281 2.52 -6.19 3.20
N CYS A 282 2.52 -4.89 3.50
CA CYS A 282 2.53 -3.79 2.53
C CYS A 282 3.80 -3.71 1.68
N ASP A 283 4.95 -4.03 2.25
CA ASP A 283 6.28 -3.90 1.64
C ASP A 283 7.33 -4.73 2.40
N ARG A 284 8.52 -4.84 1.79
CA ARG A 284 9.69 -5.42 2.44
C ARG A 284 10.34 -4.44 3.42
N GLY A 285 11.14 -4.96 4.34
CA GLY A 285 11.84 -4.19 5.37
C GLY A 285 13.06 -3.41 4.89
N ASP A 286 13.55 -3.62 3.65
CA ASP A 286 14.85 -3.11 3.20
C ASP A 286 14.97 -1.58 3.33
N ARG A 287 13.90 -0.86 3.02
CA ARG A 287 13.84 0.62 3.03
C ARG A 287 13.68 1.24 4.43
N TYR A 288 13.73 0.39 5.45
CA TYR A 288 13.60 0.78 6.86
C TYR A 288 14.89 0.54 7.64
N LEU A 289 15.92 -0.05 7.01
CA LEU A 289 17.20 -0.32 7.68
C LEU A 289 17.89 0.98 8.12
N SER A 290 17.89 2.01 7.28
CA SER A 290 18.52 3.30 7.56
C SER A 290 17.78 4.15 8.61
N SER A 291 16.56 3.75 9.01
CA SER A 291 15.79 4.48 10.02
C SER A 291 16.05 4.01 11.45
N GLY A 292 16.92 3.00 11.65
CA GLY A 292 17.18 2.39 12.94
C GLY A 292 16.07 1.46 13.45
N LEU A 293 15.05 1.15 12.63
CA LEU A 293 13.90 0.33 13.04
C LEU A 293 14.30 -1.08 13.52
N PHE A 294 15.34 -1.62 12.89
CA PHE A 294 15.85 -2.99 13.09
C PHE A 294 17.16 -3.03 13.89
N ASP A 295 17.59 -1.89 14.44
CA ASP A 295 18.77 -1.88 15.30
C ASP A 295 18.51 -2.76 16.54
N ASN A 296 19.54 -3.47 16.99
CA ASN A 296 19.43 -4.28 18.19
C ASN A 296 19.51 -3.34 19.41
N ASP A 297 18.43 -3.28 20.19
CA ASP A 297 18.52 -2.94 21.62
C ASP A 297 19.28 -4.04 22.38
#